data_AF-A0A535KAD6-F1
#
_entry.id   AF-A0A535KAD6-F1
#
_cell.length_a   1.000
_cell.length_b   1.000
_cell.length_c   1.000
_cell.angle_alpha   90.00
_cell.angle_beta   90.00
_cell.angle_gamma   90.00
#
_symmetry.space_group_name_H-M   'P 1'
#
loop_
_entity.id
_entity.type
_entity.pdbx_description
1 polymer ?
#
loop_
_entity_poly.entity_id
_entity_poly.type
_entity_poly.pdbx_seq_one_letter_code
_entity_poly.pdbx_strand_id
1 'polypeptide(L)'
;MGYVAEGFAYVFGTVLIGAGLYLVMRGTFPAWWRRRLMWPLVRVTPTVSHLQGWAAIGLGVSVLAIVFTTVAPEVVAGLLVVLALAAYVVGLALFVFSTWLSRRPA
;
A
#
# COMPACT_ATOMS: atom_id res chain seq x y z
N MET A 1 -13.14 21.97 4.10
CA MET A 1 -13.21 20.52 3.79
C MET A 1 -11.99 20.04 3.00
N GLY A 2 -11.53 20.74 1.96
CA GLY A 2 -10.36 20.33 1.12
C GLY A 2 -9.04 20.12 1.89
N TYR A 3 -8.57 21.12 2.63
CA TYR A 3 -7.30 21.03 3.37
C TYR A 3 -7.24 19.92 4.44
N VAL A 4 -8.38 19.61 5.06
CA VAL A 4 -8.46 18.53 6.05
C VAL A 4 -8.31 17.18 5.35
N ALA A 5 -9.00 16.98 4.23
CA ALA A 5 -8.90 15.76 3.43
C ALA A 5 -7.48 15.55 2.86
N GLU A 6 -6.82 16.62 2.38
CA GLU A 6 -5.43 16.58 1.93
C GLU A 6 -4.48 16.20 3.07
N GLY A 7 -4.61 16.84 4.25
CA GLY A 7 -3.81 16.51 5.42
C GLY A 7 -3.96 15.04 5.84
N PHE A 8 -5.19 14.52 5.85
CA PHE A 8 -5.45 13.10 6.11
C PHE A 8 -4.79 12.19 5.06
N ALA A 9 -4.88 12.55 3.79
CA ALA A 9 -4.32 11.75 2.70
C ALA A 9 -2.78 11.72 2.74
N TYR A 10 -2.12 12.83 3.10
CA TYR A 10 -0.69 12.86 3.36
C TYR A 10 -0.30 11.91 4.49
N VAL A 11 -0.94 12.05 5.66
CA VAL A 11 -0.64 11.19 6.81
C VAL A 11 -0.91 9.72 6.46
N PHE A 12 -2.04 9.43 5.84
CA PHE A 12 -2.42 8.08 5.47
C PHE A 12 -1.43 7.44 4.47
N GLY A 13 -1.08 8.17 3.40
CA GLY A 13 -0.11 7.70 2.41
C GLY A 13 1.27 7.44 3.01
N THR A 14 1.77 8.34 3.86
CA THR A 14 3.05 8.15 4.57
C THR A 14 3.01 6.97 5.54
N VAL A 15 1.92 6.81 6.29
CA VAL A 15 1.74 5.67 7.19
C VAL A 15 1.72 4.35 6.42
N LEU A 16 1.07 4.29 5.25
CA LEU A 16 1.07 3.11 4.39
C LEU A 16 2.47 2.75 3.88
N ILE A 17 3.25 3.75 3.47
CA ILE A 17 4.64 3.53 3.04
C ILE A 17 5.49 3.02 4.20
N GLY A 18 5.39 3.65 5.39
CA GLY A 18 6.12 3.23 6.58
C GLY A 18 5.75 1.81 7.03
N ALA A 19 4.46 1.49 7.04
CA ALA A 19 3.92 0.15 7.27
C ALA A 19 4.49 -0.88 6.29
N GLY A 20 4.49 -0.55 5.00
CA GLY A 20 4.98 -1.44 3.97
C GLY A 20 6.50 -1.67 4.06
N LEU A 21 7.28 -0.61 4.29
CA LEU A 21 8.72 -0.70 4.54
C LEU A 21 9.03 -1.59 5.75
N TYR A 22 8.28 -1.41 6.86
CA TYR A 22 8.42 -2.26 8.04
C TYR A 22 8.22 -3.74 7.70
N LEU A 23 7.18 -4.07 6.93
CA LEU A 23 6.88 -5.45 6.54
C LEU A 23 7.92 -6.06 5.59
N VAL A 24 8.46 -5.26 4.67
CA VAL A 24 9.55 -5.68 3.76
C VAL A 24 10.84 -5.92 4.54
N MET A 25 11.17 -5.09 5.53
CA MET A 25 12.40 -5.25 6.32
C MET A 25 12.31 -6.39 7.34
N ARG A 26 11.14 -6.58 7.96
CA ARG A 26 10.95 -7.57 9.04
C ARG A 26 10.55 -8.95 8.54
N GLY A 27 10.00 -9.05 7.33
CA GLY A 27 9.47 -10.29 6.77
C GLY A 27 8.38 -10.96 7.60
N THR A 28 7.82 -10.25 8.59
CA THR A 28 6.85 -10.80 9.54
C THR A 28 5.86 -9.73 9.98
N PHE A 29 4.61 -10.14 10.19
CA PHE A 29 3.57 -9.25 10.70
C PHE A 29 3.62 -9.15 12.23
N PRO A 30 3.36 -7.96 12.79
CA PRO A 30 3.10 -7.82 14.21
C PRO A 30 1.95 -8.75 14.65
N ALA A 31 2.11 -9.39 15.82
CA ALA A 31 1.15 -10.40 16.30
C ALA A 31 -0.28 -9.85 16.50
N TRP A 32 -0.42 -8.54 16.70
CA TRP A 32 -1.71 -7.85 16.82
C TRP A 32 -2.32 -7.51 15.45
N TRP A 33 -1.51 -7.20 14.42
CA TRP A 33 -1.97 -7.01 13.03
C TRP A 33 -2.56 -8.29 12.46
N ARG A 34 -1.85 -9.40 12.66
CA ARG A 34 -2.32 -10.71 12.20
C ARG A 34 -3.69 -11.08 12.78
N ARG A 35 -3.96 -10.69 14.03
CA ARG A 35 -5.25 -10.97 14.71
C ARG A 35 -6.40 -10.06 14.30
N ARG A 36 -6.12 -8.80 13.91
CA ARG A 36 -7.16 -7.76 13.77
C ARG A 36 -7.39 -7.28 12.34
N LEU A 37 -6.35 -7.24 11.52
CA LEU A 37 -6.37 -6.67 10.17
C LEU A 37 -6.28 -7.72 9.07
N MET A 38 -5.71 -8.90 9.35
CA MET A 38 -5.34 -9.88 8.33
C MET A 38 -6.26 -11.11 8.28
N TRP A 39 -7.54 -10.90 8.57
CA TRP A 39 -8.58 -11.92 8.42
C TRP A 39 -8.57 -12.70 7.08
N PRO A 40 -8.15 -12.13 5.92
CA PRO A 40 -8.15 -12.89 4.66
C PRO A 40 -7.00 -13.89 4.52
N LEU A 41 -5.93 -13.76 5.34
CA LEU A 41 -4.68 -14.50 5.22
C LEU A 41 -4.66 -15.69 6.19
N VAL A 42 -4.49 -16.89 5.63
CA VAL A 42 -4.50 -18.17 6.36
C VAL A 42 -3.09 -18.61 6.78
N ARG A 43 -2.09 -18.36 5.93
CA ARG A 43 -0.68 -18.72 6.13
C ARG A 43 0.20 -17.53 5.85
N VAL A 44 0.84 -17.05 6.90
CA VAL A 44 1.63 -15.81 6.88
C VAL A 44 3.11 -16.17 6.78
N THR A 45 3.57 -16.47 5.57
CA THR A 45 4.99 -16.73 5.28
C THR A 45 5.76 -15.42 5.05
N PRO A 46 7.10 -15.42 5.14
CA PRO A 46 7.89 -14.22 4.89
C PRO A 46 7.68 -13.63 3.49
N THR A 47 7.50 -14.48 2.48
CA THR A 47 7.18 -14.07 1.11
C THR A 47 5.87 -13.30 1.04
N VAL A 48 4.82 -13.77 1.71
CA VAL A 48 3.52 -13.09 1.79
C VAL A 48 3.65 -11.75 2.50
N SER A 49 4.46 -11.66 3.56
CA SER A 49 4.75 -10.40 4.26
C SER A 49 5.44 -9.38 3.35
N HIS A 50 6.43 -9.79 2.58
CA HIS A 50 7.10 -8.88 1.64
C HIS A 50 6.14 -8.40 0.55
N LEU A 51 5.33 -9.29 -0.03
CA LEU A 51 4.35 -8.91 -1.06
C LEU A 51 3.30 -7.93 -0.54
N GLN A 52 2.80 -8.15 0.67
CA GLN A 52 1.87 -7.22 1.34
C GLN A 52 2.54 -5.89 1.69
N GLY A 53 3.83 -5.92 2.06
CA GLY A 53 4.61 -4.71 2.27
C GLY A 53 4.77 -3.88 1.00
N TRP A 54 5.11 -4.53 -0.12
CA TRP A 54 5.17 -3.87 -1.44
C TRP A 54 3.80 -3.36 -1.90
N ALA A 55 2.72 -4.09 -1.63
CA ALA A 55 1.36 -3.63 -1.90
C ALA A 55 1.03 -2.35 -1.11
N ALA A 56 1.36 -2.31 0.18
CA ALA A 56 1.14 -1.14 1.03
C ALA A 56 1.97 0.08 0.57
N ILE A 57 3.23 -0.12 0.15
CA ILE A 57 4.06 0.94 -0.44
C ILE A 57 3.40 1.47 -1.72
N GLY A 58 3.00 0.58 -2.63
CA GLY A 58 2.37 0.98 -3.90
C GLY A 58 1.09 1.78 -3.69
N LEU A 59 0.23 1.36 -2.76
CA LEU A 59 -0.98 2.10 -2.39
C LEU A 59 -0.66 3.46 -1.75
N GLY A 60 0.32 3.51 -0.83
CA GLY A 60 0.72 4.78 -0.22
C GLY A 60 1.30 5.77 -1.22
N VAL A 61 2.13 5.30 -2.17
CA VAL A 61 2.65 6.13 -3.27
C VAL A 61 1.52 6.62 -4.17
N SER A 62 0.55 5.78 -4.49
CA SER A 62 -0.62 6.16 -5.29
C SER A 62 -1.42 7.30 -4.63
N VAL A 63 -1.72 7.16 -3.34
CA VAL A 63 -2.43 8.18 -2.57
C VAL A 63 -1.65 9.49 -2.57
N LEU A 64 -0.35 9.47 -2.25
CA LEU A 64 0.46 10.67 -2.23
C LEU A 64 0.55 11.33 -3.61
N ALA A 65 0.73 10.55 -4.67
CA ALA A 65 0.80 11.07 -6.03
C ALA A 65 -0.49 11.81 -6.42
N ILE A 66 -1.68 11.29 -6.06
CA ILE A 66 -2.96 11.99 -6.27
C ILE A 66 -3.01 13.29 -5.46
N VAL A 67 -2.63 13.29 -4.19
CA VAL A 67 -2.67 14.52 -3.38
C VAL A 67 -1.72 15.57 -3.94
N PHE A 68 -0.53 15.18 -4.40
CA PHE A 68 0.42 16.11 -5.02
C PHE A 68 -0.09 16.74 -6.32
N THR A 69 -1.11 16.19 -6.97
CA THR A 69 -1.71 16.83 -8.16
C THR A 69 -2.36 18.18 -7.84
N THR A 70 -2.75 18.44 -6.58
CA THR A 70 -3.42 19.70 -6.20
C THR A 70 -2.48 20.90 -6.20
N VAL A 71 -1.17 20.66 -6.11
CA VAL A 71 -0.12 21.68 -6.07
C VAL A 71 0.83 21.64 -7.26
N ALA A 72 0.75 20.61 -8.11
CA ALA A 72 1.66 20.41 -9.22
C ALA A 72 1.24 21.18 -10.49
N PRO A 73 2.19 21.59 -11.35
CA PRO A 73 1.88 22.09 -12.69
C PRO A 73 1.11 21.05 -13.51
N GLU A 74 0.22 21.48 -14.42
CA GLU A 74 -0.74 20.62 -15.13
C GLU A 74 -0.11 19.40 -15.82
N VAL A 75 1.02 19.58 -16.52
CA VAL A 75 1.75 18.47 -17.16
C VAL A 75 2.26 17.45 -16.13
N VAL A 76 2.77 17.93 -15.00
CA VAL A 76 3.27 17.09 -13.92
C VAL A 76 2.10 16.39 -13.22
N ALA A 77 0.99 17.09 -12.99
CA ALA A 77 -0.23 16.50 -12.44
C ALA A 77 -0.75 15.36 -13.31
N GLY A 78 -0.77 15.52 -14.63
CA GLY A 78 -1.13 14.45 -15.57
C GLY A 78 -0.25 13.20 -15.41
N LEU A 79 1.07 13.38 -15.32
CA LEU A 79 2.01 12.27 -15.08
C LEU A 79 1.81 11.61 -13.71
N LEU A 80 1.56 12.40 -12.67
CA LEU A 80 1.30 11.90 -11.32
C LEU A 80 0.03 11.04 -11.27
N VAL A 81 -1.02 11.39 -12.01
CA VAL A 81 -2.24 10.55 -12.11
C VAL A 81 -1.93 9.20 -12.75
N VAL A 82 -1.16 9.18 -13.84
CA VAL A 82 -0.76 7.94 -14.51
C VAL A 82 0.08 7.06 -13.57
N LEU A 83 1.04 7.66 -12.87
CA LEU A 83 1.85 6.96 -11.87
C LEU A 83 1.01 6.44 -10.71
N ALA A 84 0.07 7.23 -10.22
CA ALA A 84 -0.83 6.84 -9.15
C ALA A 84 -1.67 5.64 -9.55
N LEU A 85 -2.21 5.64 -10.77
CA LEU A 85 -3.00 4.54 -11.30
C LEU A 85 -2.15 3.28 -11.44
N ALA A 86 -0.95 3.39 -12.00
CA ALA A 86 -0.03 2.26 -12.14
C ALA A 86 0.35 1.66 -10.77
N ALA A 87 0.72 2.50 -9.80
CA ALA A 87 1.07 2.07 -8.46
C ALA A 87 -0.12 1.42 -7.73
N TYR A 88 -1.34 1.93 -7.92
CA TYR A 88 -2.55 1.33 -7.40
C TYR A 88 -2.81 -0.06 -7.97
N VAL A 89 -2.74 -0.21 -9.30
CA VAL A 89 -2.96 -1.50 -9.98
C VAL A 89 -1.93 -2.54 -9.55
N VAL A 90 -0.66 -2.16 -9.49
CA VAL A 90 0.41 -3.04 -8.99
C VAL A 90 0.18 -3.43 -7.54
N GLY A 91 -0.15 -2.46 -6.67
CA GLY A 91 -0.45 -2.72 -5.26
C GLY A 91 -1.63 -3.67 -5.08
N LEU A 92 -2.70 -3.47 -5.84
CA LEU A 92 -3.87 -4.34 -5.85
C LEU A 92 -3.53 -5.76 -6.33
N ALA A 93 -2.76 -5.88 -7.40
CA ALA A 93 -2.33 -7.17 -7.93
C ALA A 93 -1.48 -7.95 -6.91
N LEU A 94 -0.53 -7.28 -6.25
CA LEU A 94 0.30 -7.87 -5.19
C LEU A 94 -0.54 -8.29 -3.98
N PHE A 95 -1.52 -7.48 -3.59
CA PHE A 95 -2.43 -7.79 -2.49
C PHE A 95 -3.27 -9.04 -2.78
N VAL A 96 -3.87 -9.12 -3.97
CA VAL A 96 -4.67 -10.28 -4.40
C VAL A 96 -3.79 -11.52 -4.53
N PHE A 97 -2.62 -11.39 -5.17
CA PHE A 97 -1.69 -12.50 -5.36
C PHE A 97 -1.18 -13.06 -4.03
N SER A 98 -0.79 -12.21 -3.10
CA SER A 98 -0.34 -12.64 -1.77
C SER A 98 -1.45 -13.30 -0.94
N THR A 99 -2.69 -12.81 -1.06
CA THR A 99 -3.86 -13.42 -0.41
C THR A 99 -4.13 -14.82 -0.98
N TRP A 100 -4.04 -14.96 -2.31
CA TRP A 100 -4.20 -16.25 -2.97
C TRP A 100 -3.08 -17.23 -2.60
N LEU A 101 -1.82 -16.77 -2.61
CA LEU A 101 -0.66 -17.59 -2.22
C LEU A 101 -0.78 -18.07 -0.77
N SER A 102 -1.27 -17.20 0.12
CA SER A 102 -1.52 -17.55 1.52
C SER A 102 -2.54 -18.68 1.72
N ARG A 103 -3.42 -18.95 0.75
CA ARG A 103 -4.46 -19.97 0.86
C ARG A 103 -4.05 -21.31 0.24
N ARG A 104 -2.91 -21.37 -0.45
CA ARG A 104 -2.42 -22.61 -1.04
C ARG A 104 -1.89 -23.55 0.04
N PRO A 105 -2.18 -24.86 -0.03
CA PRO A 105 -1.44 -25.86 0.72
C PRO A 105 0.04 -25.81 0.26
N ALA A 106 0.94 -26.09 1.21
CA ALA A 106 2.38 -26.14 0.99
C ALA A 106 2.74 -27.50 0.41
#